data_AF-A0A849G3V9-F1
#
_entry.id   AF-A0A849G3V9-F1
#
_cell.length_a   1.000
_cell.length_b   1.000
_cell.length_c   1.000
_cell.angle_alpha   90.00
_cell.angle_beta   90.00
_cell.angle_gamma   90.00
#
_symmetry.space_group_name_H-M   'P 1'
#
loop_
_entity.id
_entity.type
_entity.pdbx_description
1 polymer ?
#
loop_
_entity_poly.entity_id
_entity_poly.type
_entity_poly.pdbx_seq_one_letter_code
_entity_poly.pdbx_strand_id
1 'polypeptide(L)'
;MNGTYAETWSLPDGQTYRVSGRPHPDGAMALLFEDISAEMSLTRRFRAQLQQSQSIIDSLDEAVAVFSASGELTFSNAAYRALWSDPEEPNITGKTVVEATRLWHKLTVPTPIWGDFRDFAFQDRERDEWTGQVTMRDGRSVACRFVPHKAGSSLAIFHPQEAAGKVPSELRHAV
;
A
#
# COMPACT_ATOMS: atom_id res chain seq x y z
N MET A 1 -40.62 23.36 6.47
CA MET A 1 -40.03 22.03 6.71
C MET A 1 -40.24 21.21 5.44
N ASN A 2 -39.21 21.04 4.62
CA ASN A 2 -39.31 20.23 3.40
C ASN A 2 -39.25 18.76 3.82
N GLY A 3 -40.41 18.12 3.98
CA GLY A 3 -40.60 16.75 4.49
C GLY A 3 -40.10 15.64 3.56
N THR A 4 -38.95 15.84 2.92
CA THR A 4 -38.33 14.81 2.08
C THR A 4 -37.66 13.78 2.99
N TYR A 5 -38.22 12.57 3.03
CA TYR A 5 -37.65 11.43 3.74
C TYR A 5 -36.87 10.56 2.76
N ALA A 6 -35.73 10.01 3.18
CA ALA A 6 -34.97 9.04 2.38
C ALA A 6 -34.28 8.04 3.31
N GLU A 7 -34.53 6.75 3.10
CA GLU A 7 -33.93 5.65 3.86
C GLU A 7 -33.52 4.51 2.93
N THR A 8 -32.54 3.71 3.33
CA THR A 8 -32.12 2.51 2.60
C THR A 8 -32.53 1.27 3.37
N TRP A 9 -33.35 0.42 2.75
CA TRP A 9 -33.81 -0.84 3.32
C TRP A 9 -33.03 -1.99 2.72
N SER A 10 -32.44 -2.84 3.55
CA SER A 10 -31.83 -4.11 3.13
C SER A 10 -32.76 -5.24 3.52
N LEU A 11 -33.19 -6.05 2.55
CA LEU A 11 -34.13 -7.15 2.75
C LEU A 11 -33.40 -8.49 2.94
N PRO A 12 -34.04 -9.48 3.58
CA PRO A 12 -33.43 -10.80 3.84
C PRO A 12 -33.06 -11.59 2.58
N ASP A 13 -33.70 -11.31 1.45
CA ASP A 13 -33.41 -11.92 0.14
C ASP A 13 -32.19 -11.29 -0.57
N GLY A 14 -31.53 -10.32 0.09
CA GLY A 14 -30.36 -9.62 -0.43
C GLY A 14 -30.67 -8.37 -1.25
N GLN A 15 -31.94 -8.06 -1.47
CA GLN A 15 -32.34 -6.84 -2.17
C GLN A 15 -32.09 -5.61 -1.29
N THR A 16 -31.74 -4.49 -1.92
CA THR A 16 -31.58 -3.19 -1.27
C THR A 16 -32.44 -2.17 -1.99
N TYR A 17 -33.37 -1.54 -1.26
CA TYR A 17 -34.21 -0.48 -1.80
C TYR A 17 -33.84 0.87 -1.19
N ARG A 18 -33.84 1.91 -2.02
CA ARG A 18 -33.92 3.29 -1.55
C ARG A 18 -35.39 3.69 -1.48
N VAL A 19 -35.87 4.01 -0.29
CA VAL A 19 -37.23 4.47 -0.05
C VAL A 19 -37.19 5.97 0.16
N SER A 20 -37.89 6.74 -0.66
CA SER A 20 -37.99 8.19 -0.48
C SER A 20 -39.45 8.63 -0.41
N GLY A 21 -39.73 9.58 0.48
CA GLY A 21 -41.05 10.15 0.70
C GLY A 21 -41.06 11.64 0.41
N ARG A 22 -42.09 12.13 -0.28
CA ARG A 22 -42.34 13.55 -0.48
C ARG A 22 -43.80 13.90 -0.17
N PRO A 23 -44.07 14.94 0.63
CA PRO A 23 -45.42 15.42 0.85
C PRO A 23 -45.95 16.05 -0.44
N HIS A 24 -47.20 15.74 -0.78
CA HIS A 24 -47.92 16.31 -1.91
C HIS A 24 -48.77 17.52 -1.43
N PRO A 25 -48.97 18.55 -2.26
CA PRO A 25 -49.68 19.78 -1.86
C PRO A 25 -51.12 19.60 -1.37
N ASP A 26 -51.79 18.48 -1.72
CA ASP A 26 -53.16 18.14 -1.28
C ASP A 26 -53.21 17.39 0.07
N GLY A 27 -52.07 17.21 0.73
CA GLY A 27 -51.96 16.47 1.99
C GLY A 27 -51.67 14.97 1.82
N ALA A 28 -51.58 14.45 0.59
CA ALA A 28 -51.11 13.10 0.34
C ALA A 28 -49.58 12.97 0.52
N MET A 29 -49.08 11.73 0.59
CA MET A 29 -47.65 11.43 0.63
C MET A 29 -47.30 10.52 -0.55
N ALA A 30 -46.36 10.96 -1.38
CA ALA A 30 -45.78 10.13 -2.43
C ALA A 30 -44.59 9.36 -1.87
N LEU A 31 -44.62 8.03 -2.00
CA LEU A 31 -43.49 7.15 -1.68
C LEU A 31 -42.91 6.57 -2.97
N LEU A 32 -41.60 6.62 -3.11
CA LEU A 32 -40.84 6.00 -4.20
C LEU A 32 -39.94 4.90 -3.63
N PHE A 33 -40.02 3.72 -4.22
CA PHE A 33 -39.17 2.58 -3.93
C PHE A 33 -38.29 2.31 -5.16
N GLU A 34 -36.98 2.50 -5.00
CA GLU A 34 -36.00 2.26 -6.06
C GLU A 34 -35.18 1.03 -5.68
N ASP A 35 -35.13 0.01 -6.54
CA ASP A 35 -34.22 -1.12 -6.38
C ASP A 35 -32.79 -0.68 -6.72
N ILE A 36 -31.93 -0.63 -5.72
CA ILE A 36 -30.51 -0.29 -5.83
C ILE A 36 -29.60 -1.50 -5.57
N SER A 37 -30.15 -2.72 -5.58
CA SER A 37 -29.46 -3.96 -5.23
C SER A 37 -28.21 -4.21 -6.08
N ALA A 38 -28.29 -3.95 -7.39
CA ALA A 38 -27.18 -4.17 -8.32
C ALA A 38 -25.99 -3.22 -8.04
N GLU A 39 -26.27 -1.93 -7.85
CA GLU A 39 -25.26 -0.90 -7.54
C GLU A 39 -24.57 -1.18 -6.19
N MET A 40 -25.38 -1.51 -5.18
CA MET A 40 -24.89 -1.85 -3.84
C MET A 40 -24.07 -3.13 -3.86
N SER A 41 -24.51 -4.15 -4.59
CA SER A 41 -23.78 -5.42 -4.71
C SER A 41 -22.45 -5.24 -5.42
N LEU A 42 -22.39 -4.43 -6.49
CA LEU A 42 -21.14 -4.14 -7.19
C LEU A 42 -20.14 -3.40 -6.27
N THR A 43 -20.61 -2.36 -5.57
CA THR A 43 -19.77 -1.60 -4.62
C THR A 43 -19.25 -2.49 -3.50
N ARG A 44 -20.10 -3.36 -2.93
CA ARG A 44 -19.70 -4.32 -1.89
C ARG A 44 -18.65 -5.30 -2.40
N ARG A 45 -18.86 -5.91 -3.57
CA ARG A 45 -17.90 -6.85 -4.17
C ARG A 45 -16.56 -6.19 -4.46
N PHE A 46 -16.58 -4.97 -5.02
CA PHE A 46 -15.36 -4.21 -5.29
C PHE A 46 -14.57 -3.93 -4.00
N ARG A 47 -15.25 -3.46 -2.94
CA ARG A 47 -14.62 -3.26 -1.62
C ARG A 47 -14.06 -4.55 -1.04
N ALA A 48 -14.80 -5.66 -1.15
CA ALA A 48 -14.34 -6.96 -0.69
C ALA A 48 -13.07 -7.42 -1.42
N GLN A 49 -13.00 -7.24 -2.75
CA GLN A 49 -11.81 -7.55 -3.53
C GLN A 49 -10.60 -6.69 -3.16
N LEU A 50 -10.81 -5.38 -2.92
CA LEU A 50 -9.75 -4.49 -2.44
C LEU A 50 -9.23 -4.92 -1.07
N GLN A 51 -10.13 -5.23 -0.14
CA GLN A 51 -9.76 -5.70 1.19
C GLN A 51 -9.00 -7.03 1.13
N GLN A 52 -9.46 -7.97 0.30
CA GLN A 52 -8.77 -9.24 0.09
C GLN A 52 -7.37 -9.04 -0.50
N SER A 53 -7.24 -8.20 -1.53
CA SER A 53 -5.95 -7.86 -2.14
C SER A 53 -5.00 -7.25 -1.11
N GLN A 54 -5.49 -6.31 -0.30
CA GLN A 54 -4.72 -5.70 0.79
C GLN A 54 -4.25 -6.74 1.80
N SER A 55 -5.15 -7.62 2.26
CA SER A 55 -4.80 -8.69 3.22
C SER A 55 -3.75 -9.66 2.67
N ILE A 56 -3.78 -9.97 1.37
CA ILE A 56 -2.76 -10.81 0.72
C ILE A 56 -1.41 -10.12 0.77
N ILE A 57 -1.31 -8.85 0.38
CA ILE A 57 -0.02 -8.14 0.34
C ILE A 57 0.51 -7.87 1.76
N ASP A 58 -0.38 -7.61 2.73
CA ASP A 58 0.00 -7.49 4.15
C ASP A 58 0.47 -8.82 4.76
N SER A 59 0.16 -9.97 4.14
CA SER A 59 0.66 -11.28 4.58
C SER A 59 2.03 -11.66 4.01
N LEU A 60 2.58 -10.86 3.09
CA LEU A 60 3.92 -11.09 2.53
C LEU A 60 4.98 -10.67 3.54
N ASP A 61 6.01 -11.52 3.70
CA ASP A 61 7.18 -11.22 4.53
C ASP A 61 8.06 -10.12 3.93
N GLU A 62 7.98 -9.92 2.61
CA GLU A 62 8.69 -8.87 1.91
C GLU A 62 8.08 -7.50 2.21
N ALA A 63 8.92 -6.55 2.61
CA ALA A 63 8.51 -5.18 2.80
C ALA A 63 8.37 -4.48 1.44
N VAL A 64 7.18 -3.97 1.13
CA VAL A 64 6.86 -3.33 -0.15
C VAL A 64 6.42 -1.89 0.05
N ALA A 65 6.99 -0.98 -0.75
CA ALA A 65 6.53 0.40 -0.93
C ALA A 65 6.36 0.73 -2.41
N VAL A 66 5.28 1.45 -2.75
CA VAL A 66 5.02 1.94 -4.10
C VAL A 66 4.93 3.45 -4.08
N PHE A 67 5.68 4.09 -4.97
CA PHE A 67 5.68 5.52 -5.17
C PHE A 67 5.04 5.85 -6.52
N SER A 68 4.19 6.87 -6.58
CA SER A 68 3.66 7.43 -7.82
C SER A 68 4.79 8.04 -8.67
N ALA A 69 4.49 8.40 -9.91
CA ALA A 69 5.39 9.17 -10.76
C ALA A 69 5.74 10.57 -10.16
N SER A 70 4.90 11.12 -9.27
CA SER A 70 5.21 12.34 -8.51
C SER A 70 6.08 12.09 -7.28
N GLY A 71 6.45 10.83 -7.02
CA GLY A 71 7.24 10.44 -5.86
C GLY A 71 6.45 10.36 -4.56
N GLU A 72 5.12 10.32 -4.59
CA GLU A 72 4.29 10.15 -3.39
C GLU A 72 4.11 8.67 -3.06
N LEU A 73 4.21 8.29 -1.78
CA LEU A 73 3.93 6.92 -1.34
C LEU A 73 2.44 6.62 -1.48
N THR A 74 2.07 5.77 -2.44
CA THR A 74 0.69 5.39 -2.72
C THR A 74 0.29 4.07 -2.07
N PHE A 75 1.26 3.23 -1.72
CA PHE A 75 1.03 1.95 -1.07
C PHE A 75 2.22 1.53 -0.21
N SER A 76 1.93 0.91 0.94
CA SER A 76 2.89 0.12 1.71
C SER A 76 2.20 -1.02 2.45
N ASN A 77 2.92 -2.13 2.65
CA ASN A 77 2.38 -3.29 3.38
C ASN A 77 2.83 -3.34 4.85
N ALA A 78 2.30 -4.31 5.60
CA ALA A 78 2.61 -4.51 7.01
C ALA A 78 4.11 -4.75 7.26
N ALA A 79 4.77 -5.55 6.43
CA ALA A 79 6.21 -5.79 6.54
C ALA A 79 7.03 -4.49 6.34
N TYR A 80 6.63 -3.62 5.40
CA TYR A 80 7.28 -2.32 5.22
C TYR A 80 7.18 -1.44 6.48
N ARG A 81 5.99 -1.38 7.09
CA ARG A 81 5.79 -0.66 8.35
C ARG A 81 6.66 -1.25 9.46
N ALA A 82 6.69 -2.57 9.60
CA ALA A 82 7.53 -3.23 10.59
C ALA A 82 9.04 -2.98 10.40
N LEU A 83 9.50 -2.89 9.15
CA LEU A 83 10.91 -2.69 8.83
C LEU A 83 11.37 -1.24 8.97
N TRP A 84 10.53 -0.28 8.55
CA TRP A 84 10.96 1.11 8.36
C TRP A 84 10.23 2.14 9.22
N SER A 85 9.12 1.81 9.88
CA SER A 85 8.39 2.79 10.71
C SER A 85 9.24 3.27 11.88
N ASP A 86 9.17 4.57 12.13
CA ASP A 86 9.60 5.16 13.39
C ASP A 86 8.48 4.93 14.43
N PRO A 87 8.76 4.35 15.61
CA PRO A 87 7.77 4.22 16.67
C PRO A 87 7.16 5.57 17.10
N GLU A 88 7.85 6.69 16.89
CA GLU A 88 7.36 8.03 17.22
C GLU A 88 6.50 8.66 16.11
N GLU A 89 6.63 8.19 14.86
CA GLU A 89 5.84 8.64 13.69
C GLU A 89 5.22 7.45 12.93
N PRO A 90 4.14 6.83 13.46
CA PRO A 90 3.53 5.66 12.83
C PRO A 90 2.81 5.97 11.51
N ASN A 91 2.53 7.25 11.20
CA ASN A 91 1.82 7.62 9.99
C ASN A 91 2.79 7.80 8.80
N ILE A 92 2.77 6.83 7.90
CA ILE A 92 3.56 6.85 6.65
C ILE A 92 2.76 7.47 5.49
N THR A 93 1.45 7.71 5.67
CA THR A 93 0.57 8.23 4.62
C THR A 93 1.01 9.63 4.21
N GLY A 94 1.20 9.85 2.90
CA GLY A 94 1.61 11.15 2.36
C GLY A 94 3.12 11.43 2.43
N LYS A 95 3.95 10.46 2.85
CA LYS A 95 5.41 10.61 2.74
C LYS A 95 5.84 10.54 1.27
N THR A 96 6.72 11.44 0.87
CA THR A 96 7.39 11.44 -0.44
C THR A 96 8.54 10.42 -0.46
N VAL A 97 9.03 10.05 -1.65
CA VAL A 97 10.23 9.23 -1.83
C VAL A 97 11.45 9.86 -1.18
N VAL A 98 11.51 11.20 -1.13
CA VAL A 98 12.56 11.96 -0.45
C VAL A 98 12.51 11.73 1.06
N GLU A 99 11.32 11.78 1.65
CA GLU A 99 11.14 11.56 3.09
C GLU A 99 11.34 10.10 3.48
N ALA A 100 10.84 9.17 2.66
CA ALA A 100 11.03 7.74 2.86
C ALA A 100 12.52 7.36 2.79
N THR A 101 13.24 7.80 1.76
CA THR A 101 14.69 7.54 1.63
C THR A 101 15.50 8.20 2.75
N ARG A 102 15.07 9.36 3.27
CA ARG A 102 15.68 9.98 4.45
C ARG A 102 15.49 9.11 5.70
N LEU A 103 14.32 8.52 5.88
CA LEU A 103 14.04 7.59 6.99
C LEU A 103 14.89 6.32 6.86
N TRP A 104 14.95 5.72 5.67
CA TRP A 104 15.79 4.54 5.43
C TRP A 104 17.27 4.84 5.69
N HIS A 105 17.76 6.01 5.25
CA HIS A 105 19.12 6.45 5.51
C HIS A 105 19.43 6.62 7.01
N LYS A 106 18.47 7.07 7.83
CA LYS A 106 18.65 7.13 9.28
C LYS A 106 18.85 5.75 9.89
N LEU A 107 18.22 4.71 9.35
CA LEU A 107 18.21 3.35 9.89
C LEU A 107 19.33 2.45 9.33
N THR A 108 20.02 2.88 8.26
CA THR A 108 21.13 2.13 7.65
C THR A 108 22.50 2.81 7.83
N VAL A 109 23.56 2.03 7.60
CA VAL A 109 24.91 2.54 7.33
C VAL A 109 24.88 3.41 6.05
N PRO A 110 25.75 4.45 5.92
CA PRO A 110 25.80 5.26 4.71
C PRO A 110 25.98 4.43 3.43
N THR A 111 25.16 4.70 2.43
CA THR A 111 25.11 3.98 1.15
C THR A 111 24.59 4.91 0.05
N PRO A 112 25.07 4.80 -1.21
CA PRO A 112 24.54 5.58 -2.33
C PRO A 112 23.14 5.12 -2.78
N ILE A 113 22.75 3.88 -2.45
CA ILE A 113 21.52 3.21 -2.93
C ILE A 113 20.26 4.09 -2.77
N TRP A 114 20.16 4.87 -1.70
CA TRP A 114 19.01 5.74 -1.45
C TRP A 114 18.95 6.98 -2.34
N GLY A 115 20.12 7.50 -2.73
CA GLY A 115 20.22 8.54 -3.75
C GLY A 115 19.82 7.98 -5.11
N ASP A 116 20.41 6.83 -5.47
CA ASP A 116 20.15 6.16 -6.74
C ASP A 116 18.66 5.81 -6.91
N PHE A 117 18.01 5.32 -5.86
CA PHE A 117 16.57 5.04 -5.90
C PHE A 117 15.71 6.31 -6.02
N ARG A 118 16.09 7.39 -5.36
CA ARG A 118 15.37 8.67 -5.49
C ARG A 118 15.45 9.19 -6.92
N ASP A 119 16.64 9.15 -7.52
CA ASP A 119 16.85 9.61 -8.89
C ASP A 119 16.09 8.69 -9.88
N PHE A 120 16.15 7.38 -9.66
CA PHE A 120 15.36 6.38 -10.37
C PHE A 120 13.84 6.64 -10.28
N ALA A 121 13.34 7.08 -9.13
CA ALA A 121 11.91 7.33 -8.94
C ALA A 121 11.39 8.55 -9.70
N PHE A 122 12.27 9.53 -10.00
CA PHE A 122 11.95 10.74 -10.75
C PHE A 122 12.38 10.70 -12.22
N GLN A 123 12.99 9.61 -12.67
CA GLN A 123 13.48 9.48 -14.04
C GLN A 123 12.33 9.24 -15.03
N ASP A 124 12.23 10.10 -16.04
CA ASP A 124 11.13 10.10 -17.02
C ASP A 124 11.23 9.03 -18.13
N ARG A 125 12.41 8.44 -18.39
CA ARG A 125 12.59 7.47 -19.50
C ARG A 125 13.59 6.36 -19.17
N GLU A 126 13.28 5.17 -19.69
CA GLU A 126 14.08 3.93 -19.66
C GLU A 126 14.68 3.62 -18.28
N ARG A 127 13.81 3.02 -17.45
CA ARG A 127 14.17 2.55 -16.12
C ARG A 127 14.25 1.03 -16.19
N ASP A 128 15.37 0.48 -15.77
CA ASP A 128 15.55 -0.96 -15.63
C ASP A 128 15.44 -1.35 -14.16
N GLU A 129 14.93 -2.56 -13.92
CA GLU A 129 14.99 -3.15 -12.60
C GLU A 129 16.44 -3.31 -12.15
N TRP A 130 16.70 -2.96 -10.89
CA TRP A 130 18.01 -3.17 -10.28
C TRP A 130 17.89 -3.61 -8.82
N THR A 131 18.96 -4.21 -8.33
CA THR A 131 19.06 -4.71 -6.95
C THR A 131 20.21 -4.06 -6.22
N GLY A 132 20.08 -3.97 -4.90
CA GLY A 132 21.11 -3.48 -4.02
C GLY A 132 21.05 -4.21 -2.68
N GLN A 133 22.04 -3.97 -1.84
CA GLN A 133 22.06 -4.51 -0.49
C GLN A 133 22.46 -3.41 0.47
N VAL A 134 21.72 -3.29 1.57
CA VAL A 134 21.99 -2.31 2.61
C VAL A 134 22.18 -2.99 3.95
N THR A 135 23.04 -2.40 4.77
CA THR A 135 23.26 -2.86 6.14
C THR A 135 22.55 -1.91 7.09
N MET A 136 21.63 -2.45 7.88
CA MET A 136 20.98 -1.72 8.96
C MET A 136 22.00 -1.36 10.05
N ARG A 137 21.73 -0.33 10.85
CA ARG A 137 22.63 0.08 11.95
C ARG A 137 22.78 -0.97 13.04
N ASP A 138 21.82 -1.88 13.16
CA ASP A 138 21.89 -3.05 14.05
C ASP A 138 22.69 -4.23 13.47
N GLY A 139 23.25 -4.07 12.26
CA GLY A 139 24.07 -5.08 11.58
C GLY A 139 23.30 -6.04 10.68
N ARG A 140 21.95 -6.02 10.67
CA ARG A 140 21.16 -6.85 9.75
C ARG A 140 21.37 -6.43 8.29
N SER A 141 21.40 -7.41 7.39
CA SER A 141 21.46 -7.17 5.94
C SER A 141 20.06 -7.16 5.36
N VAL A 142 19.78 -6.23 4.45
CA VAL A 142 18.50 -6.14 3.74
C VAL A 142 18.80 -6.09 2.24
N ALA A 143 18.32 -7.09 1.50
CA ALA A 143 18.33 -7.07 0.05
C ALA A 143 17.22 -6.11 -0.44
N CYS A 144 17.57 -5.25 -1.39
CA CYS A 144 16.69 -4.25 -1.97
C CYS A 144 16.49 -4.54 -3.45
N ARG A 145 15.27 -4.37 -3.94
CA ARG A 145 14.93 -4.50 -5.36
C ARG A 145 14.05 -3.34 -5.76
N PHE A 146 14.43 -2.65 -6.83
CA PHE A 146 13.74 -1.46 -7.31
C PHE A 146 13.26 -1.69 -8.73
N VAL A 147 11.96 -1.50 -8.92
CA VAL A 147 11.27 -1.96 -10.14
C VAL A 147 10.44 -0.82 -10.71
N PRO A 148 10.55 -0.49 -12.00
CA PRO A 148 9.62 0.42 -12.63
C PRO A 148 8.25 -0.27 -12.71
N HIS A 149 7.20 0.45 -12.34
CA HIS A 149 5.84 -0.05 -12.41
C HIS A 149 4.99 0.82 -13.36
N LYS A 150 3.80 0.31 -13.71
CA LYS A 150 2.83 0.97 -14.59
C LYS A 150 2.61 2.45 -14.20
N ALA A 151 2.30 3.26 -15.21
CA ALA A 151 2.03 4.69 -15.06
C ALA A 151 3.16 5.49 -14.39
N GLY A 152 4.42 5.11 -14.64
CA GLY A 152 5.59 5.82 -14.10
C GLY A 152 5.83 5.60 -12.60
N SER A 153 5.08 4.69 -11.96
CA SER A 153 5.27 4.38 -10.55
C SER A 153 6.58 3.61 -10.32
N SER A 154 7.02 3.55 -9.07
CA SER A 154 8.27 2.87 -8.66
C SER A 154 7.97 1.94 -7.48
N LEU A 155 8.35 0.68 -7.59
CA LEU A 155 8.34 -0.27 -6.47
C LEU A 155 9.70 -0.28 -5.78
N ALA A 156 9.70 -0.28 -4.45
CA ALA A 156 10.82 -0.66 -3.61
C ALA A 156 10.44 -1.88 -2.77
N ILE A 157 11.19 -2.95 -2.91
CA ILE A 157 10.98 -4.21 -2.20
C ILE A 157 12.21 -4.50 -1.37
N PHE A 158 11.98 -4.89 -0.12
CA PHE A 158 13.01 -5.14 0.87
C PHE A 158 12.83 -6.52 1.48
N HIS A 159 13.90 -7.30 1.46
CA HIS A 159 13.94 -8.63 2.05
C HIS A 159 15.03 -8.65 3.13
N PRO A 160 14.65 -8.67 4.42
CA PRO A 160 15.59 -8.92 5.50
C PRO A 160 16.28 -10.27 5.27
N GLN A 161 17.61 -10.26 5.28
CA GLN A 161 18.40 -11.48 5.19
C GLN A 161 18.77 -11.91 6.61
N GLU A 162 18.57 -13.19 6.91
CA GLU A 162 19.17 -13.77 8.11
C GLU A 162 20.70 -13.57 8.05
N ALA A 163 21.28 -13.21 9.18
CA ALA A 163 22.73 -13.10 9.29
C ALA A 163 23.32 -14.44 8.84
N ALA A 164 24.05 -14.43 7.72
CA ALA A 164 24.75 -15.62 7.25
C ALA A 164 25.64 -16.08 8.41
N GLY A 165 25.30 -17.22 9.01
CA GLY A 165 26.18 -17.88 9.96
C GLY A 165 27.54 -17.99 9.28
N LYS A 166 28.58 -17.42 9.91
CA LYS A 166 29.96 -17.51 9.42
C LYS A 166 30.20 -18.96 8.97
N VAL A 167 30.32 -19.20 7.67
CA VAL A 167 30.87 -20.47 7.18
C VAL A 167 32.32 -20.48 7.69
N PRO A 168 32.71 -21.41 8.57
CA PRO A 168 34.07 -21.45 9.08
C PRO A 168 35.03 -21.60 7.91
N SER A 169 35.98 -20.67 7.78
CA SER A 169 37.02 -20.71 6.78
C SER A 169 38.08 -21.75 7.14
N GLU A 170 37.71 -23.02 7.16
CA GLU A 170 38.66 -24.13 7.28
C GLU A 170 38.31 -25.19 6.25
N LEU A 171 38.96 -25.08 5.08
CA LEU A 171 39.35 -26.18 4.18
C LEU A 171 40.24 -25.56 3.09
N ARG A 172 41.45 -25.15 3.48
CA ARG A 172 42.52 -24.81 2.52
C ARG A 172 43.76 -25.69 2.62
N HIS A 173 43.80 -26.74 3.46
CA HIS A 173 44.92 -27.69 3.44
C HIS A 173 44.47 -29.11 3.80
N ALA A 174 44.40 -29.98 2.77
CA ALA A 174 44.47 -31.45 2.75
C ALA A 174 43.66 -31.90 1.51
N VAL A 175 44.17 -32.56 0.46
CA VAL A 175 45.42 -33.28 0.17
C VAL A 175 45.74 -33.06 -1.32
#